data_AF-A0A6A5Z052-F1
#
_entry.id   AF-A0A6A5Z052-F1
#
_cell.length_a   1.000
_cell.length_b   1.000
_cell.length_c   1.000
_cell.angle_alpha   90.00
_cell.angle_beta   90.00
_cell.angle_gamma   90.00
#
_symmetry.space_group_name_H-M   'P 1'
#
loop_
_entity.id
_entity.type
_entity.pdbx_description
1 polymer ?
#
loop_
_entity_poly.entity_id
_entity_poly.type
_entity_poly.pdbx_seq_one_letter_code
_entity_poly.pdbx_strand_id
1 'polypeptide(L)'
;MKSIYPLLTLASTALVAAGPVPIRSGVNTRNNGDMSLHVLLTSRTNQTAAPAEHLAPSPTVLVVAEGSAPPEALAATHAVIEQPEEQKAADQKAAEDKAKADAMEAEHARIAEEKEKAHQEAAKQMEAMHQAEAQAKEEAHQKAAQEMEAMHQAEAKAKDEASQQAAKEMEAKHQADAQAKEQAPQQAAQQMEAQHQAEAKAKDEAAQQAAKEMEAKHQADAQAKEQAHQEAAKQMEAEHQAKAEAEAKASQEAAKKAEEEHKAKLEAEAAALKAAADEKERLHQEEAKKKEAEHAAQMAAQAPAANATVNPM
;
A
#
# COMPACT_ATOMS: atom_id res chain seq x y z
N MET A 1 -35.88 -32.60 -31.36
CA MET A 1 -36.01 -33.08 -29.96
C MET A 1 -34.77 -33.85 -29.57
N LYS A 2 -34.02 -33.35 -28.58
CA LYS A 2 -33.20 -34.06 -27.59
C LYS A 2 -32.29 -33.02 -26.94
N SER A 3 -32.79 -32.53 -25.83
CA SER A 3 -32.14 -31.70 -24.82
C SER A 3 -31.02 -32.48 -24.15
N ILE A 4 -29.81 -31.93 -24.14
CA ILE A 4 -28.72 -32.34 -23.25
C ILE A 4 -28.50 -31.15 -22.32
N TYR A 5 -28.87 -31.36 -21.06
CA TYR A 5 -28.92 -30.38 -19.99
C TYR A 5 -27.50 -30.00 -19.49
N PRO A 6 -27.33 -28.77 -18.97
CA PRO A 6 -26.09 -28.31 -18.35
C PRO A 6 -25.96 -28.90 -16.92
N LEU A 7 -24.97 -29.76 -16.70
CA LEU A 7 -24.64 -30.35 -15.40
C LEU A 7 -23.40 -29.69 -14.76
N LEU A 8 -23.26 -28.37 -14.85
CA LEU A 8 -22.11 -27.64 -14.30
C LEU A 8 -22.50 -26.33 -13.58
N THR A 9 -23.67 -26.33 -12.92
CA THR A 9 -24.14 -25.21 -12.08
C THR A 9 -24.47 -25.66 -10.65
N LEU A 10 -23.58 -26.43 -10.01
CA LEU A 10 -23.70 -26.79 -8.59
C LEU A 10 -22.32 -27.07 -7.98
N ALA A 11 -21.52 -26.03 -7.76
CA ALA A 11 -20.42 -26.07 -6.81
C ALA A 11 -20.14 -24.66 -6.28
N SER A 12 -20.17 -24.53 -4.95
CA SER A 12 -19.60 -23.45 -4.16
C SER A 12 -20.44 -22.19 -3.90
N THR A 13 -21.59 -22.38 -3.24
CA THR A 13 -22.14 -21.40 -2.27
C THR A 13 -22.19 -22.02 -0.88
N ALA A 14 -21.04 -22.03 -0.19
CA ALA A 14 -20.96 -22.29 1.24
C ALA A 14 -19.66 -21.68 1.80
N LEU A 15 -19.65 -20.36 2.03
CA LEU A 15 -18.82 -19.82 3.10
C LEU A 15 -19.76 -19.24 4.16
N VAL A 16 -19.71 -19.94 5.29
CA VAL A 16 -20.53 -19.82 6.48
C VAL A 16 -20.27 -18.50 7.17
N ALA A 17 -21.36 -17.94 7.70
CA ALA A 17 -21.41 -16.83 8.62
C ALA A 17 -20.45 -17.04 9.82
N ALA A 18 -19.36 -16.29 9.86
CA ALA A 18 -18.59 -16.04 11.07
C ALA A 18 -19.18 -14.81 11.76
N GLY A 19 -20.05 -15.04 12.74
CA GLY A 19 -20.55 -14.00 13.64
C GLY A 19 -19.45 -13.46 14.58
N PRO A 20 -19.72 -12.35 15.29
CA PRO A 20 -18.75 -11.69 16.15
C PRO A 20 -18.33 -12.58 17.33
N VAL A 21 -17.01 -12.70 17.52
CA VAL A 21 -16.39 -13.41 18.65
C VAL A 21 -16.66 -12.63 19.94
N PRO A 22 -17.25 -13.23 20.98
CA PRO A 22 -17.45 -12.58 22.27
C PRO A 22 -16.15 -12.49 23.06
N ILE A 23 -15.99 -11.33 23.70
CA ILE A 23 -14.96 -10.93 24.65
C ILE A 23 -14.97 -11.89 25.87
N ARG A 24 -13.79 -12.45 26.22
CA ARG A 24 -13.57 -13.04 27.55
C ARG A 24 -12.67 -12.14 28.39
N SER A 25 -13.32 -11.48 29.35
CA SER A 25 -12.74 -10.82 30.50
C SER A 25 -12.24 -11.85 31.52
N GLY A 26 -11.03 -11.63 32.03
CA GLY A 26 -10.59 -11.98 33.38
C GLY A 26 -10.25 -13.45 33.68
N VAL A 27 -8.96 -13.78 33.67
CA VAL A 27 -8.39 -14.73 34.64
C VAL A 27 -7.03 -14.22 35.12
N ASN A 28 -6.98 -13.97 36.42
CA ASN A 28 -5.78 -13.77 37.23
C ASN A 28 -4.80 -14.95 37.08
N THR A 29 -3.53 -14.68 36.80
CA THR A 29 -2.42 -15.51 37.29
C THR A 29 -1.35 -14.63 37.91
N ARG A 30 -1.35 -14.71 39.25
CA ARG A 30 -0.42 -14.20 40.24
C ARG A 30 0.81 -15.12 40.28
N ASN A 31 2.01 -14.53 40.40
CA ASN A 31 3.29 -15.12 40.90
C ASN A 31 3.91 -16.27 40.07
N ASN A 32 5.22 -16.39 39.84
CA ASN A 32 6.42 -16.05 40.63
C ASN A 32 7.68 -16.08 39.75
N GLY A 33 8.71 -15.30 40.12
CA GLY A 33 10.11 -15.43 39.65
C GLY A 33 10.62 -14.15 39.00
N ASP A 34 11.00 -13.10 39.74
CA ASP A 34 12.18 -12.99 40.60
C ASP A 34 13.49 -13.38 39.90
N MET A 35 14.14 -12.38 39.29
CA MET A 35 15.60 -12.26 39.22
C MET A 35 15.94 -10.77 39.25
N SER A 36 16.07 -10.33 40.49
CA SER A 36 16.67 -9.10 40.97
C SER A 36 17.94 -8.67 40.23
N LEU A 37 17.96 -7.44 39.73
CA LEU A 37 19.17 -6.62 39.56
C LEU A 37 18.87 -5.19 40.00
N HIS A 38 18.65 -5.05 41.32
CA HIS A 38 18.75 -3.78 42.03
C HIS A 38 20.23 -3.40 42.13
N VAL A 39 20.69 -2.51 41.26
CA VAL A 39 21.90 -1.71 41.54
C VAL A 39 21.45 -0.49 42.34
N LEU A 40 21.74 -0.56 43.64
CA LEU A 40 21.68 0.50 44.62
C LEU A 40 22.59 1.67 44.20
N LEU A 41 21.99 2.85 43.99
CA LEU A 41 22.67 4.14 44.02
C LEU A 41 21.75 5.19 44.67
N THR A 42 21.41 4.93 45.93
CA THR A 42 20.98 5.97 46.87
C THR A 42 22.17 6.32 47.75
N SER A 43 22.69 7.54 47.61
CA SER A 43 23.20 8.39 48.70
C SER A 43 23.94 9.62 48.14
N ARG A 44 23.28 10.77 48.13
CA ARG A 44 23.72 11.93 48.93
C ARG A 44 22.77 13.11 48.76
N THR A 45 21.96 13.27 49.80
CA THR A 45 21.35 14.52 50.25
C THR A 45 22.41 15.61 50.41
N ASN A 46 22.24 16.75 49.74
CA ASN A 46 22.81 18.01 50.18
C ASN A 46 21.90 19.15 49.70
N GLN A 47 20.91 19.46 50.52
CA GLN A 47 20.24 20.74 50.48
C GLN A 47 19.80 21.03 51.92
N THR A 48 20.62 21.78 52.64
CA THR A 48 20.17 22.49 53.84
C THR A 48 20.47 23.95 53.61
N ALA A 49 19.38 24.68 53.45
CA ALA A 49 19.33 26.12 53.33
C ALA A 49 19.94 26.80 54.57
N ALA A 50 20.64 27.90 54.32
CA ALA A 50 20.74 28.97 55.28
C ALA A 50 19.37 29.63 55.44
N PRO A 51 19.03 30.07 56.66
CA PRO A 51 18.64 31.46 56.80
C PRO A 51 19.38 32.13 57.97
N ALA A 52 19.86 33.34 57.68
CA ALA A 52 20.18 34.34 58.67
C ALA A 52 18.89 35.08 59.09
N GLU A 53 19.01 35.90 60.13
CA GLU A 53 18.02 36.80 60.75
C GLU A 53 17.23 36.16 61.91
N HIS A 54 17.02 36.76 63.09
CA HIS A 54 17.16 38.15 63.55
C HIS A 54 17.03 38.18 65.10
N LEU A 55 17.64 39.20 65.74
CA LEU A 55 17.21 39.90 66.99
C LEU A 55 17.32 39.26 68.41
N ALA A 56 17.91 40.10 69.29
CA ALA A 56 18.08 40.11 70.75
C ALA A 56 16.73 40.05 71.55
N PRO A 57 16.65 39.92 72.91
CA PRO A 57 17.40 40.68 73.94
C PRO A 57 17.78 39.96 75.27
N SER A 58 18.84 40.45 75.92
CA SER A 58 19.04 40.40 77.40
C SER A 58 18.26 41.59 78.01
N PRO A 59 17.64 41.52 79.21
CA PRO A 59 18.35 41.24 80.47
C PRO A 59 17.55 40.46 81.53
N THR A 60 18.22 39.55 82.26
CA THR A 60 17.68 39.00 83.50
C THR A 60 18.36 39.61 84.71
N VAL A 61 17.49 40.19 85.54
CA VAL A 61 17.60 40.71 86.89
C VAL A 61 18.40 39.79 87.82
N LEU A 62 19.34 40.35 88.59
CA LEU A 62 19.74 39.78 89.89
C LEU A 62 19.76 40.88 90.96
N VAL A 63 18.97 40.63 91.99
CA VAL A 63 18.71 41.41 93.20
C VAL A 63 19.72 41.03 94.28
N VAL A 64 20.33 42.03 94.94
CA VAL A 64 20.96 41.97 96.29
C VAL A 64 20.80 43.41 96.85
N ALA A 65 19.84 43.74 97.74
CA ALA A 65 19.85 43.63 99.22
C ALA A 65 21.17 44.19 99.83
N GLU A 66 21.29 45.03 100.86
CA GLU A 66 20.51 45.36 102.05
C GLU A 66 21.26 46.46 102.85
N GLY A 67 20.57 47.25 103.69
CA GLY A 67 21.12 47.99 104.85
C GLY A 67 21.71 49.38 104.55
N SER A 68 21.56 50.43 105.36
CA SER A 68 21.12 50.56 106.75
C SER A 68 20.77 52.04 107.03
N ALA A 69 19.80 52.28 107.91
CA ALA A 69 19.40 53.60 108.43
C ALA A 69 20.16 53.94 109.76
N PRO A 70 19.97 55.15 110.35
CA PRO A 70 20.95 55.95 111.16
C PRO A 70 20.76 55.78 112.70
N PRO A 71 21.38 56.56 113.64
CA PRO A 71 21.08 58.00 113.95
C PRO A 71 22.19 58.83 114.69
N GLU A 72 21.81 60.03 115.17
CA GLU A 72 22.39 60.87 116.27
C GLU A 72 23.67 61.71 116.00
N ALA A 73 23.73 63.05 116.13
CA ALA A 73 23.43 64.03 117.21
C ALA A 73 24.67 64.44 118.05
N LEU A 74 24.65 65.70 118.55
CA LEU A 74 25.57 66.43 119.48
C LEU A 74 26.68 67.28 118.79
N ALA A 75 26.68 68.63 118.77
CA ALA A 75 26.57 69.70 119.78
C ALA A 75 27.92 70.15 120.41
N ALA A 76 28.27 71.44 120.23
CA ALA A 76 28.99 72.39 121.13
C ALA A 76 29.68 73.51 120.30
N THR A 77 29.19 74.76 120.19
CA THR A 77 29.23 75.94 121.11
C THR A 77 30.60 76.59 121.37
N HIS A 78 30.78 77.82 120.86
CA HIS A 78 31.36 79.03 121.51
C HIS A 78 31.24 80.20 120.50
N ALA A 79 30.29 81.14 120.61
CA ALA A 79 30.21 82.34 121.46
C ALA A 79 31.19 83.47 121.07
N VAL A 80 30.66 84.71 120.96
CA VAL A 80 31.25 86.08 121.00
C VAL A 80 30.60 86.96 119.90
N ILE A 81 29.50 87.69 120.18
CA ILE A 81 29.33 89.05 120.77
C ILE A 81 29.32 90.18 119.71
N GLU A 82 28.18 90.91 119.71
CA GLU A 82 27.93 92.32 119.30
C GLU A 82 27.82 92.72 117.80
N GLN A 83 26.62 93.16 117.35
CA GLN A 83 26.21 94.58 117.14
C GLN A 83 24.92 94.70 116.28
N PRO A 84 23.82 95.34 116.75
CA PRO A 84 22.47 95.12 116.21
C PRO A 84 21.99 96.00 115.03
N GLU A 85 22.80 96.93 114.49
CA GLU A 85 22.34 97.88 113.45
C GLU A 85 23.06 97.72 112.09
N GLU A 86 24.33 97.26 112.05
CA GLU A 86 25.00 96.82 110.81
C GLU A 86 24.52 95.45 110.31
N GLN A 87 24.00 94.63 111.23
CA GLN A 87 23.50 93.29 110.96
C GLN A 87 22.23 93.32 110.10
N LYS A 88 21.38 94.35 110.22
CA LYS A 88 20.21 94.52 109.34
C LYS A 88 20.57 94.85 107.89
N ALA A 89 21.67 95.60 107.67
CA ALA A 89 22.19 95.89 106.34
C ALA A 89 22.98 94.71 105.76
N ALA A 90 23.71 93.96 106.61
CA ALA A 90 24.39 92.74 106.24
C ALA A 90 23.41 91.60 105.92
N ASP A 91 22.31 91.47 106.68
CA ASP A 91 21.23 90.51 106.45
C ASP A 91 20.40 90.87 105.22
N GLN A 92 20.19 92.16 104.93
CA GLN A 92 19.58 92.61 103.66
C GLN A 92 20.48 92.31 102.47
N LYS A 93 21.78 92.57 102.58
CA LYS A 93 22.75 92.23 101.53
C LYS A 93 22.89 90.71 101.34
N ALA A 94 22.89 89.93 102.43
CA ALA A 94 22.90 88.48 102.39
C ALA A 94 21.58 87.91 101.83
N ALA A 95 20.43 88.55 102.12
CA ALA A 95 19.15 88.21 101.53
C ALA A 95 19.08 88.55 100.03
N GLU A 96 19.66 89.67 99.58
CA GLU A 96 19.80 90.00 98.17
C GLU A 96 20.77 89.07 97.44
N ASP A 97 21.92 88.75 98.04
CA ASP A 97 22.91 87.83 97.46
C ASP A 97 22.35 86.40 97.40
N LYS A 98 21.55 85.99 98.40
CA LYS A 98 20.78 84.73 98.37
C LYS A 98 19.68 84.76 97.31
N ALA A 99 18.92 85.85 97.19
CA ALA A 99 17.89 85.98 96.16
C ALA A 99 18.49 85.96 94.75
N LYS A 100 19.68 86.54 94.55
CA LYS A 100 20.44 86.43 93.29
C LYS A 100 20.96 85.02 93.03
N ALA A 101 21.42 84.31 94.05
CA ALA A 101 21.84 82.92 93.94
C ALA A 101 20.66 82.00 93.59
N ASP A 102 19.54 82.13 94.29
CA ASP A 102 18.30 81.40 94.03
C ASP A 102 17.74 81.71 92.62
N ALA A 103 17.87 82.96 92.15
CA ALA A 103 17.48 83.37 90.80
C ALA A 103 18.38 82.77 89.71
N MET A 104 19.70 82.74 89.94
CA MET A 104 20.64 82.07 89.02
C MET A 104 20.43 80.55 89.00
N GLU A 105 20.18 79.92 90.16
CA GLU A 105 19.87 78.49 90.25
C GLU A 105 18.56 78.15 89.52
N ALA A 106 17.53 78.99 89.67
CA ALA A 106 16.28 78.85 88.91
C ALA A 106 16.49 79.03 87.39
N GLU A 107 17.36 79.95 86.97
CA GLU A 107 17.72 80.12 85.56
C GLU A 107 18.49 78.90 85.04
N HIS A 108 19.46 78.38 85.79
CA HIS A 108 20.20 77.17 85.45
C HIS A 108 19.30 75.93 85.39
N ALA A 109 18.35 75.79 86.32
CA ALA A 109 17.36 74.72 86.30
C ALA A 109 16.47 74.80 85.06
N ARG A 110 15.99 76.01 84.72
CA ARG A 110 15.20 76.23 83.50
C ARG A 110 15.99 75.92 82.23
N ILE A 111 17.25 76.36 82.15
CA ILE A 111 18.15 76.05 81.02
C ILE A 111 18.40 74.54 80.93
N ALA A 112 18.55 73.86 82.06
CA ALA A 112 18.72 72.41 82.11
C ALA A 112 17.47 71.66 81.63
N GLU A 113 16.27 72.05 82.09
CA GLU A 113 15.00 71.48 81.65
C GLU A 113 14.75 71.73 80.14
N GLU A 114 15.01 72.93 79.64
CA GLU A 114 14.90 73.23 78.21
C GLU A 114 15.86 72.38 77.37
N LYS A 115 17.09 72.20 77.84
CA LYS A 115 18.09 71.35 77.17
C LYS A 115 17.70 69.88 77.19
N GLU A 116 17.18 69.38 78.31
CA GLU A 116 16.67 68.01 78.41
C GLU A 116 15.47 67.78 77.49
N LYS A 117 14.53 68.73 77.44
CA LYS A 117 13.40 68.68 76.51
C LYS A 117 13.86 68.70 75.05
N ALA A 118 14.82 69.54 74.70
CA ALA A 118 15.41 69.59 73.36
C ALA A 118 16.12 68.26 73.00
N HIS A 119 16.87 67.67 73.94
CA HIS A 119 17.48 66.35 73.74
C HIS A 119 16.43 65.25 73.57
N GLN A 120 15.33 65.29 74.34
CA GLN A 120 14.26 64.31 74.24
C GLN A 120 13.48 64.41 72.92
N GLU A 121 13.24 65.63 72.43
CA GLU A 121 12.65 65.86 71.11
C GLU A 121 13.58 65.41 69.98
N ALA A 122 14.88 65.70 70.08
CA ALA A 122 15.88 65.23 69.12
C ALA A 122 15.96 63.68 69.09
N ALA A 123 15.89 63.02 70.25
CA ALA A 123 15.86 61.56 70.34
C ALA A 123 14.60 60.97 69.68
N LYS A 124 13.42 61.56 69.92
CA LYS A 124 12.16 61.14 69.27
C LYS A 124 12.20 61.31 67.76
N GLN A 125 12.79 62.41 67.26
CA GLN A 125 12.95 62.62 65.82
C GLN A 125 13.88 61.58 65.18
N MET A 126 14.99 61.25 65.85
CA MET A 126 15.94 60.23 65.37
C MET A 126 15.31 58.83 65.37
N GLU A 127 14.55 58.49 66.41
CA GLU A 127 13.80 57.24 66.48
C GLU A 127 12.77 57.13 65.35
N ALA A 128 11.98 58.19 65.13
CA ALA A 128 11.00 58.23 64.03
C ALA A 128 11.68 58.08 62.65
N MET A 129 12.84 58.72 62.45
CA MET A 129 13.61 58.59 61.23
C MET A 129 14.13 57.16 61.03
N HIS A 130 14.64 56.51 62.08
CA HIS A 130 15.07 55.11 62.01
C HIS A 130 13.91 54.14 61.75
N GLN A 131 12.74 54.35 62.35
CA GLN A 131 11.56 53.55 62.07
C GLN A 131 11.10 53.71 60.62
N ALA A 132 11.07 54.94 60.11
CA ALA A 132 10.73 55.20 58.71
C ALA A 132 11.75 54.56 57.75
N GLU A 133 13.05 54.63 58.06
CA GLU A 133 14.09 53.98 57.25
C GLU A 133 13.96 52.44 57.28
N ALA A 134 13.66 51.86 58.45
CA ALA A 134 13.45 50.42 58.59
C ALA A 134 12.22 49.95 57.80
N GLN A 135 11.09 50.66 57.91
CA GLN A 135 9.87 50.37 57.14
C GLN A 135 10.12 50.49 55.63
N ALA A 136 10.82 51.53 55.18
CA ALA A 136 11.15 51.70 53.76
C ALA A 136 12.04 50.57 53.23
N LYS A 137 13.02 50.09 54.03
CA LYS A 137 13.84 48.93 53.67
C LYS A 137 13.02 47.65 53.62
N GLU A 138 12.14 47.43 54.58
CA GLU A 138 11.28 46.24 54.61
C GLU A 138 10.32 46.22 53.40
N GLU A 139 9.69 47.34 53.06
CA GLU A 139 8.86 47.45 51.85
C GLU A 139 9.66 47.20 50.57
N ALA A 140 10.90 47.70 50.49
CA ALA A 140 11.78 47.45 49.35
C ALA A 140 12.15 45.97 49.23
N HIS A 141 12.45 45.31 50.35
CA HIS A 141 12.72 43.87 50.38
C HIS A 141 11.49 43.03 50.02
N GLN A 142 10.30 43.38 50.50
CA GLN A 142 9.06 42.71 50.13
C GLN A 142 8.77 42.83 48.63
N LYS A 143 8.92 44.02 48.04
CA LYS A 143 8.78 44.22 46.60
C LYS A 143 9.77 43.40 45.80
N ALA A 144 11.05 43.41 46.18
CA ALA A 144 12.08 42.61 45.52
C ALA A 144 11.78 41.10 45.61
N ALA A 145 11.27 40.63 46.74
CA ALA A 145 10.87 39.22 46.91
C ALA A 145 9.67 38.86 46.01
N GLN A 146 8.66 39.72 45.93
CA GLN A 146 7.50 39.52 45.05
C GLN A 146 7.88 39.50 43.57
N GLU A 147 8.78 40.40 43.14
CA GLU A 147 9.28 40.42 41.76
C GLU A 147 10.05 39.13 41.43
N MET A 148 10.89 38.65 42.34
CA MET A 148 11.64 37.39 42.16
C MET A 148 10.70 36.19 42.11
N GLU A 149 9.68 36.14 42.96
CA GLU A 149 8.66 35.09 42.93
C GLU A 149 7.90 35.09 41.60
N ALA A 150 7.46 36.27 41.12
CA ALA A 150 6.78 36.41 39.84
C ALA A 150 7.67 35.96 38.67
N MET A 151 8.96 36.29 38.70
CA MET A 151 9.92 35.85 37.69
C MET A 151 10.07 34.33 37.69
N HIS A 152 10.21 33.70 38.86
CA HIS A 152 10.31 32.24 38.95
C HIS A 152 9.04 31.52 38.51
N GLN A 153 7.86 32.06 38.83
CA GLN A 153 6.59 31.51 38.33
C GLN A 153 6.48 31.62 36.81
N ALA A 154 6.92 32.74 36.22
CA ALA A 154 6.93 32.92 34.78
C ALA A 154 7.91 31.95 34.09
N GLU A 155 9.12 31.78 34.65
CA GLU A 155 10.11 30.83 34.14
C GLU A 155 9.60 29.38 34.21
N ALA A 156 9.00 28.98 35.33
CA ALA A 156 8.42 27.65 35.50
C ALA A 156 7.32 27.38 34.46
N LYS A 157 6.39 28.34 34.27
CA LYS A 157 5.33 28.22 33.25
C LYS A 157 5.90 28.11 31.83
N ALA A 158 6.88 28.96 31.49
CA ALA A 158 7.51 28.90 30.17
C ALA A 158 8.19 27.56 29.91
N LYS A 159 8.85 26.99 30.93
CA LYS A 159 9.49 25.67 30.84
C LYS A 159 8.48 24.55 30.68
N ASP A 160 7.37 24.59 31.41
CA ASP A 160 6.29 23.61 31.29
C ASP A 160 5.63 23.68 29.90
N GLU A 161 5.37 24.88 29.38
CA GLU A 161 4.83 25.08 28.04
C GLU A 161 5.79 24.54 26.96
N ALA A 162 7.08 24.84 27.07
CA ALA A 162 8.10 24.32 26.16
C ALA A 162 8.17 22.78 26.22
N SER A 163 8.09 22.19 27.40
CA SER A 163 8.09 20.73 27.57
C SER A 163 6.83 20.09 26.97
N GLN A 164 5.66 20.70 27.14
CA GLN A 164 4.41 20.21 26.54
C GLN A 164 4.45 20.30 25.02
N GLN A 165 5.01 21.37 24.48
CA GLN A 165 5.15 21.53 23.03
C GLN A 165 6.10 20.49 22.45
N ALA A 166 7.26 20.27 23.08
CA ALA A 166 8.19 19.22 22.68
C ALA A 166 7.56 17.81 22.74
N ALA A 167 6.74 17.53 23.74
CA ALA A 167 6.00 16.26 23.84
C ALA A 167 5.00 16.08 22.69
N LYS A 168 4.23 17.13 22.35
CA LYS A 168 3.29 17.10 21.21
C LYS A 168 3.98 16.89 19.88
N GLU A 169 5.12 17.56 19.65
CA GLU A 169 5.91 17.38 18.44
C GLU A 169 6.45 15.94 18.32
N MET A 170 6.93 15.37 19.43
CA MET A 170 7.40 14.00 19.47
C MET A 170 6.26 13.00 19.19
N GLU A 171 5.08 13.21 19.77
CA GLU A 171 3.90 12.40 19.53
C GLU A 171 3.47 12.46 18.05
N ALA A 172 3.39 13.66 17.47
CA ALA A 172 3.05 13.85 16.07
C ALA A 172 4.04 13.14 15.14
N LYS A 173 5.34 13.21 15.45
CA LYS A 173 6.37 12.48 14.70
C LYS A 173 6.21 10.96 14.82
N HIS A 174 5.90 10.45 16.00
CA HIS A 174 5.63 9.03 16.19
C HIS A 174 4.39 8.55 15.44
N GLN A 175 3.30 9.34 15.43
CA GLN A 175 2.10 9.04 14.66
C GLN A 175 2.40 9.01 13.15
N ALA A 176 3.16 9.99 12.65
CA ALA A 176 3.55 10.04 11.25
C ALA A 176 4.44 8.83 10.85
N ASP A 177 5.40 8.44 11.69
CA ASP A 177 6.25 7.27 11.43
C ASP A 177 5.44 5.95 11.47
N ALA A 178 4.49 5.84 12.39
CA ALA A 178 3.59 4.69 12.46
C ALA A 178 2.69 4.59 11.21
N GLN A 179 2.09 5.70 10.78
CA GLN A 179 1.29 5.74 9.55
C GLN A 179 2.12 5.41 8.31
N ALA A 180 3.34 5.94 8.20
CA ALA A 180 4.23 5.62 7.09
C ALA A 180 4.60 4.13 7.06
N LYS A 181 4.86 3.52 8.23
CA LYS A 181 5.15 2.09 8.36
C LYS A 181 3.95 1.20 8.05
N GLU A 182 2.72 1.67 8.26
CA GLU A 182 1.50 0.94 7.90
C GLU A 182 1.19 1.07 6.40
N GLN A 183 1.39 2.24 5.81
CA GLN A 183 1.11 2.49 4.39
C GLN A 183 2.11 1.81 3.44
N ALA A 184 3.39 1.78 3.79
CA ALA A 184 4.42 1.18 2.94
C ALA A 184 4.14 -0.29 2.53
N PRO A 185 3.84 -1.23 3.46
CA PRO A 185 3.52 -2.61 3.10
C PRO A 185 2.20 -2.72 2.34
N GLN A 186 1.22 -1.84 2.62
CA GLN A 186 -0.06 -1.84 1.91
C GLN A 186 0.12 -1.42 0.45
N GLN A 187 0.93 -0.40 0.19
CA GLN A 187 1.29 0.00 -1.18
C GLN A 187 2.11 -1.08 -1.90
N ALA A 188 3.06 -1.70 -1.21
CA ALA A 188 3.84 -2.81 -1.79
C ALA A 188 2.94 -4.01 -2.14
N ALA A 189 1.97 -4.35 -1.29
CA ALA A 189 1.00 -5.40 -1.56
C ALA A 189 0.12 -5.08 -2.78
N GLN A 190 -0.39 -3.85 -2.89
CA GLN A 190 -1.17 -3.41 -4.05
C GLN A 190 -0.38 -3.47 -5.36
N GLN A 191 0.90 -3.09 -5.33
CA GLN A 191 1.77 -3.17 -6.50
C GLN A 191 2.01 -4.63 -6.92
N MET A 192 2.26 -5.52 -5.95
CA MET A 192 2.45 -6.95 -6.22
C MET A 192 1.19 -7.60 -6.78
N GLU A 193 0.02 -7.26 -6.23
CA GLU A 193 -1.26 -7.74 -6.75
C GLU A 193 -1.49 -7.27 -8.19
N ALA A 194 -1.23 -5.99 -8.49
CA ALA A 194 -1.34 -5.46 -9.85
C ALA A 194 -0.40 -6.15 -10.84
N GLN A 195 0.84 -6.44 -10.42
CA GLN A 195 1.79 -7.20 -11.24
C GLN A 195 1.31 -8.61 -11.54
N HIS A 196 0.83 -9.34 -10.52
CA HIS A 196 0.29 -10.69 -10.70
C HIS A 196 -0.93 -10.70 -11.64
N GLN A 197 -1.83 -9.73 -11.52
CA GLN A 197 -2.97 -9.62 -12.42
C GLN A 197 -2.53 -9.33 -13.87
N ALA A 198 -1.52 -8.48 -14.07
CA ALA A 198 -0.98 -8.20 -15.40
C ALA A 198 -0.30 -9.43 -16.01
N GLU A 199 0.48 -10.16 -15.23
CA GLU A 199 1.14 -11.40 -15.67
C GLU A 199 0.13 -12.49 -16.04
N ALA A 200 -0.92 -12.68 -15.22
CA ALA A 200 -1.98 -13.62 -15.50
C ALA A 200 -2.70 -13.30 -16.82
N LYS A 201 -3.07 -12.03 -17.03
CA LYS A 201 -3.69 -11.59 -18.29
C LYS A 201 -2.79 -11.81 -19.50
N ALA A 202 -1.51 -11.46 -19.40
CA ALA A 202 -0.56 -11.67 -20.49
C ALA A 202 -0.41 -13.17 -20.84
N LYS A 203 -0.40 -14.04 -19.83
CA LYS A 203 -0.34 -15.49 -20.03
C LYS A 203 -1.60 -16.03 -20.69
N ASP A 204 -2.78 -15.57 -20.29
CA ASP A 204 -4.04 -15.96 -20.90
C ASP A 204 -4.13 -15.50 -22.36
N GLU A 205 -3.71 -14.26 -22.67
CA GLU A 205 -3.65 -13.74 -24.04
C GLU A 205 -2.69 -14.56 -24.91
N ALA A 206 -1.50 -14.89 -24.39
CA ALA A 206 -0.54 -15.74 -25.09
C ALA A 206 -1.11 -17.15 -25.36
N ALA A 207 -1.79 -17.75 -24.39
CA ALA A 207 -2.44 -19.05 -24.55
C ALA A 207 -3.56 -19.01 -25.60
N GLN A 208 -4.37 -17.95 -25.61
CA GLN A 208 -5.41 -17.75 -26.62
C GLN A 208 -4.83 -17.56 -28.03
N GLN A 209 -3.72 -16.81 -28.16
CA GLN A 209 -3.04 -16.65 -29.44
C GLN A 209 -2.48 -17.98 -29.95
N ALA A 210 -1.81 -18.75 -29.09
CA ALA A 210 -1.29 -20.07 -29.44
C ALA A 210 -2.41 -21.04 -29.86
N ALA A 211 -3.55 -21.01 -29.18
CA ALA A 211 -4.71 -21.83 -29.54
C ALA A 211 -5.27 -21.45 -30.93
N LYS A 212 -5.40 -20.14 -31.23
CA LYS A 212 -5.84 -19.66 -32.54
C LYS A 212 -4.89 -20.04 -33.66
N GLU A 213 -3.57 -19.97 -33.42
CA GLU A 213 -2.57 -20.38 -34.41
C GLU A 213 -2.64 -21.88 -34.70
N MET A 214 -2.81 -22.70 -33.66
CA MET A 214 -2.97 -24.15 -33.80
C MET A 214 -4.26 -24.49 -34.57
N GLU A 215 -5.37 -23.80 -34.27
CA GLU A 215 -6.63 -23.97 -34.99
C GLU A 215 -6.48 -23.61 -36.48
N ALA A 216 -5.87 -22.45 -36.78
CA ALA A 216 -5.61 -22.03 -38.15
C ALA A 216 -4.75 -23.04 -38.93
N LYS A 217 -3.72 -23.60 -38.28
CA LYS A 217 -2.88 -24.64 -38.88
C LYS A 217 -3.68 -25.91 -39.17
N HIS A 218 -4.52 -26.35 -38.24
CA HIS A 218 -5.39 -27.52 -38.45
C HIS A 218 -6.38 -27.30 -39.60
N GLN A 219 -6.96 -26.10 -39.70
CA GLN A 219 -7.85 -25.76 -40.82
C GLN A 219 -7.10 -25.78 -42.16
N ALA A 220 -5.91 -25.20 -42.22
CA ALA A 220 -5.08 -25.21 -43.43
C ALA A 220 -4.70 -26.65 -43.84
N ASP A 221 -4.27 -27.49 -42.90
CA ASP A 221 -3.95 -28.90 -43.17
C ASP A 221 -5.18 -29.70 -43.66
N ALA A 222 -6.36 -29.43 -43.09
CA ALA A 222 -7.60 -30.06 -43.53
C ALA A 222 -7.98 -29.65 -44.96
N GLN A 223 -7.90 -28.35 -45.27
CA GLN A 223 -8.15 -27.82 -46.62
C GLN A 223 -7.17 -28.38 -47.65
N ALA A 224 -5.88 -28.46 -47.30
CA ALA A 224 -4.86 -29.03 -48.19
C ALA A 224 -5.13 -30.51 -48.49
N LYS A 225 -5.54 -31.30 -47.49
CA LYS A 225 -5.94 -32.70 -47.68
C LYS A 225 -7.19 -32.83 -48.55
N GLU A 226 -8.18 -31.99 -48.33
CA GLU A 226 -9.40 -31.99 -49.14
C GLU A 226 -9.09 -31.66 -50.61
N GLN A 227 -8.26 -30.64 -50.86
CA GLN A 227 -7.79 -30.31 -52.21
C GLN A 227 -7.05 -31.47 -52.86
N ALA A 228 -6.12 -32.11 -52.15
CA ALA A 228 -5.40 -33.27 -52.66
C ALA A 228 -6.34 -34.44 -53.00
N HIS A 229 -7.36 -34.70 -52.17
CA HIS A 229 -8.38 -35.72 -52.47
C HIS A 229 -9.23 -35.36 -53.69
N GLN A 230 -9.63 -34.10 -53.84
CA GLN A 230 -10.38 -33.64 -55.01
C GLN A 230 -9.54 -33.76 -56.30
N GLU A 231 -8.26 -33.41 -56.25
CA GLU A 231 -7.35 -33.57 -57.39
C GLU A 231 -7.15 -35.04 -57.76
N ALA A 232 -6.91 -35.91 -56.78
CA ALA A 232 -6.80 -37.35 -57.01
C ALA A 232 -8.09 -37.94 -57.61
N ALA A 233 -9.26 -37.51 -57.13
CA ALA A 233 -10.55 -37.94 -57.69
C ALA A 233 -10.71 -37.50 -59.16
N LYS A 234 -10.36 -36.26 -59.49
CA LYS A 234 -10.39 -35.75 -60.88
C LYS A 234 -9.43 -36.51 -61.80
N GLN A 235 -8.23 -36.85 -61.31
CA GLN A 235 -7.27 -37.65 -62.07
C GLN A 235 -7.83 -39.05 -62.36
N MET A 236 -8.38 -39.71 -61.34
CA MET A 236 -9.00 -41.03 -61.51
C MET A 236 -10.19 -40.99 -62.48
N GLU A 237 -11.03 -39.95 -62.40
CA GLU A 237 -12.13 -39.75 -63.35
C GLU A 237 -11.62 -39.58 -64.79
N ALA A 238 -10.58 -38.76 -64.99
CA ALA A 238 -9.97 -38.56 -66.31
C ALA A 238 -9.36 -39.85 -66.87
N GLU A 239 -8.69 -40.65 -66.03
CA GLU A 239 -8.16 -41.97 -66.42
C GLU A 239 -9.28 -42.95 -66.83
N HIS A 240 -10.38 -42.98 -66.07
CA HIS A 240 -11.54 -43.80 -66.42
C HIS A 240 -12.18 -43.37 -67.74
N GLN A 241 -12.34 -42.06 -67.97
CA GLN A 241 -12.85 -41.53 -69.22
C GLN A 241 -11.94 -41.90 -70.40
N ALA A 242 -10.63 -41.68 -70.28
CA ALA A 242 -9.66 -42.04 -71.31
C ALA A 242 -9.68 -43.54 -71.63
N LYS A 243 -9.79 -44.40 -70.61
CA LYS A 243 -9.91 -45.85 -70.79
C LYS A 243 -11.21 -46.23 -71.51
N ALA A 244 -12.33 -45.64 -71.13
CA ALA A 244 -13.62 -45.88 -71.78
C ALA A 244 -13.62 -45.44 -73.25
N GLU A 245 -13.04 -44.29 -73.56
CA GLU A 245 -12.88 -43.81 -74.94
C GLU A 245 -11.98 -44.74 -75.77
N ALA A 246 -10.88 -45.22 -75.20
CA ALA A 246 -9.99 -46.17 -75.88
C ALA A 246 -10.70 -47.50 -76.18
N GLU A 247 -11.47 -48.03 -75.23
CA GLU A 247 -12.25 -49.26 -75.40
C GLU A 247 -13.38 -49.09 -76.43
N ALA A 248 -14.04 -47.93 -76.44
CA ALA A 248 -15.05 -47.59 -77.44
C ALA A 248 -14.45 -47.50 -78.84
N LYS A 249 -13.28 -46.89 -79.00
CA LYS A 249 -12.54 -46.84 -80.28
C LYS A 249 -12.14 -48.24 -80.75
N ALA A 250 -11.56 -49.05 -79.86
CA ALA A 250 -11.19 -50.43 -80.18
C ALA A 250 -12.39 -51.27 -80.61
N SER A 251 -13.53 -51.11 -79.92
CA SER A 251 -14.79 -51.80 -80.26
C SER A 251 -15.33 -51.35 -81.62
N GLN A 252 -15.26 -50.05 -81.91
CA GLN A 252 -15.67 -49.51 -83.21
C GLN A 252 -14.78 -50.03 -84.35
N GLU A 253 -13.46 -50.08 -84.15
CA GLU A 253 -12.52 -50.64 -85.13
C GLU A 253 -12.76 -52.13 -85.36
N ALA A 254 -12.99 -52.90 -84.29
CA ALA A 254 -13.34 -54.31 -84.38
C ALA A 254 -14.67 -54.53 -85.15
N ALA A 255 -15.68 -53.69 -84.90
CA ALA A 255 -16.95 -53.74 -85.62
C ALA A 255 -16.78 -53.43 -87.11
N LYS A 256 -16.00 -52.40 -87.47
CA LYS A 256 -15.69 -52.06 -88.87
C LYS A 256 -14.97 -53.20 -89.57
N LYS A 257 -13.97 -53.80 -88.93
CA LYS A 257 -13.26 -54.95 -89.48
C LYS A 257 -14.18 -56.15 -89.72
N ALA A 258 -15.07 -56.45 -88.76
CA ALA A 258 -16.05 -57.53 -88.92
C ALA A 258 -17.04 -57.25 -90.07
N GLU A 259 -17.45 -55.99 -90.26
CA GLU A 259 -18.28 -55.58 -91.39
C GLU A 259 -17.56 -55.76 -92.73
N GLU A 260 -16.30 -55.36 -92.82
CA GLU A 260 -15.45 -55.55 -94.00
C GLU A 260 -15.25 -57.03 -94.34
N GLU A 261 -14.96 -57.87 -93.33
CA GLU A 261 -14.84 -59.32 -93.49
C GLU A 261 -16.16 -59.96 -93.96
N HIS A 262 -17.29 -59.52 -93.39
CA HIS A 262 -18.62 -59.99 -93.80
C HIS A 262 -18.93 -59.59 -95.25
N LYS A 263 -18.62 -58.35 -95.63
CA LYS A 263 -18.79 -57.87 -97.00
C LYS A 263 -17.93 -58.65 -97.99
N ALA A 264 -16.65 -58.87 -97.67
CA ALA A 264 -15.74 -59.66 -98.50
C ALA A 264 -16.24 -61.10 -98.66
N LYS A 265 -16.81 -61.69 -97.60
CA LYS A 265 -17.41 -63.03 -97.65
C LYS A 265 -18.63 -63.08 -98.58
N LEU A 266 -19.53 -62.09 -98.48
CA LEU A 266 -20.69 -62.00 -99.37
C LEU A 266 -20.28 -61.80 -100.84
N GLU A 267 -19.26 -60.99 -101.11
CA GLU A 267 -18.72 -60.81 -102.46
C GLU A 267 -18.09 -62.11 -103.00
N ALA A 268 -17.35 -62.84 -102.17
CA ALA A 268 -16.79 -64.15 -102.54
C ALA A 268 -17.88 -65.19 -102.80
N GLU A 269 -18.95 -65.21 -102.00
CA GLU A 269 -20.10 -66.10 -102.21
C GLU A 269 -20.86 -65.75 -103.50
N ALA A 270 -21.09 -64.45 -103.76
CA ALA A 270 -21.70 -64.00 -105.00
C ALA A 270 -20.84 -64.36 -106.23
N ALA A 271 -19.51 -64.22 -106.13
CA ALA A 271 -18.59 -64.64 -107.18
C ALA A 271 -18.61 -66.16 -107.40
N ALA A 272 -18.67 -66.96 -106.32
CA ALA A 272 -18.78 -68.41 -106.40
C ALA A 272 -20.10 -68.86 -107.04
N LEU A 273 -21.22 -68.24 -106.68
CA LEU A 273 -22.52 -68.51 -107.30
C LEU A 273 -22.54 -68.13 -108.78
N LYS A 274 -21.91 -67.00 -109.14
CA LYS A 274 -21.75 -66.61 -110.54
C LYS A 274 -20.91 -67.63 -111.31
N ALA A 275 -19.76 -68.04 -110.78
CA ALA A 275 -18.92 -69.06 -111.40
C ALA A 275 -19.65 -70.40 -111.57
N ALA A 276 -20.44 -70.82 -110.57
CA ALA A 276 -21.26 -72.02 -110.65
C ALA A 276 -22.38 -71.89 -111.70
N ALA A 277 -22.98 -70.70 -111.84
CA ALA A 277 -23.96 -70.42 -112.89
C ALA A 277 -23.31 -70.48 -114.29
N ASP A 278 -22.15 -69.84 -114.47
CA ASP A 278 -21.39 -69.83 -115.72
C ASP A 278 -20.95 -71.26 -116.10
N GLU A 279 -20.52 -72.08 -115.12
CA GLU A 279 -20.18 -73.48 -115.34
C GLU A 279 -21.40 -74.32 -115.77
N LYS A 280 -22.55 -74.11 -115.10
CA LYS A 280 -23.80 -74.78 -115.49
C LYS A 280 -24.23 -74.37 -116.89
N GLU A 281 -24.08 -73.11 -117.27
CA GLU A 281 -24.35 -72.65 -118.64
C GLU A 281 -23.40 -73.33 -119.64
N ARG A 282 -22.10 -73.43 -119.32
CA ARG A 282 -21.12 -74.14 -120.14
C ARG A 282 -21.51 -75.61 -120.36
N LEU A 283 -21.93 -76.31 -119.30
CA LEU A 283 -22.41 -77.69 -119.38
C LEU A 283 -23.66 -77.81 -120.25
N HIS A 284 -24.62 -76.90 -120.11
CA HIS A 284 -25.81 -76.86 -120.98
C HIS A 284 -25.44 -76.62 -122.45
N GLN A 285 -24.49 -75.73 -122.73
CA GLN A 285 -23.99 -75.51 -124.10
C GLN A 285 -23.25 -76.73 -124.64
N GLU A 286 -22.46 -77.42 -123.82
CA GLU A 286 -21.75 -78.63 -124.20
C GLU A 286 -22.72 -79.80 -124.46
N GLU A 287 -23.75 -79.96 -123.61
CA GLU A 287 -24.82 -80.93 -123.81
C GLU A 287 -25.67 -80.60 -125.04
N ALA A 288 -25.96 -79.32 -125.29
CA ALA A 288 -26.64 -78.88 -126.50
C ALA A 288 -25.82 -79.20 -127.76
N LYS A 289 -24.52 -78.90 -127.76
CA LYS A 289 -23.60 -79.27 -128.85
C LYS A 289 -23.51 -80.79 -129.02
N LYS A 290 -23.53 -81.56 -127.93
CA LYS A 290 -23.53 -83.02 -127.97
C LYS A 290 -24.84 -83.56 -128.55
N LYS A 291 -25.99 -83.01 -128.17
CA LYS A 291 -27.30 -83.35 -128.76
C LYS A 291 -27.39 -82.95 -130.23
N GLU A 292 -26.81 -81.82 -130.61
CA GLU A 292 -26.72 -81.38 -132.00
C GLU A 292 -25.80 -82.31 -132.81
N ALA A 293 -24.67 -82.75 -132.23
CA ALA A 293 -23.81 -83.77 -132.82
C ALA A 293 -24.47 -85.16 -132.89
N GLU A 294 -25.26 -85.56 -131.88
CA GLU A 294 -26.07 -86.80 -131.92
C GLU A 294 -27.19 -86.72 -132.95
N HIS A 295 -27.86 -85.57 -133.09
CA HIS A 295 -28.89 -85.36 -134.12
C HIS A 295 -28.25 -85.33 -135.52
N ALA A 296 -27.07 -84.73 -135.68
CA ALA A 296 -26.30 -84.80 -136.91
C ALA A 296 -25.83 -86.23 -137.23
N ALA A 297 -25.43 -87.02 -136.21
CA ALA A 297 -25.08 -88.43 -136.37
C ALA A 297 -26.30 -89.31 -136.68
N GLN A 298 -27.49 -89.02 -136.12
CA GLN A 298 -28.74 -89.69 -136.48
C GLN A 298 -29.19 -89.34 -137.91
N MET A 299 -28.98 -88.10 -138.36
CA MET A 299 -29.19 -87.71 -139.76
C MET A 299 -28.22 -88.41 -140.71
N ALA A 300 -26.97 -88.66 -140.29
CA ALA A 300 -25.99 -89.44 -141.07
C ALA A 300 -26.31 -90.96 -141.09
N ALA A 301 -26.94 -91.50 -140.03
CA ALA A 301 -27.38 -92.90 -139.96
C ALA A 301 -28.68 -93.18 -140.73
N GLN A 302 -29.39 -92.15 -141.20
CA GLN A 302 -30.55 -92.27 -142.09
C GLN A 302 -30.21 -92.10 -143.58
N ALA A 303 -28.95 -92.31 -143.99
CA ALA A 303 -28.60 -92.51 -145.38
C ALA A 303 -28.75 -93.99 -145.78
N PRO A 304 -29.81 -94.42 -146.49
CA PRO A 304 -29.89 -95.77 -146.99
C PRO A 304 -28.94 -95.96 -148.18
N ALA A 305 -27.90 -96.76 -147.96
CA ALA A 305 -27.20 -97.46 -149.03
C ALA A 305 -28.15 -98.50 -149.64
N ALA A 306 -28.70 -98.19 -150.81
CA ALA A 306 -29.26 -99.17 -151.73
C ALA A 306 -28.51 -99.07 -153.06
N ASN A 307 -27.66 -100.06 -153.25
CA ASN A 307 -26.87 -100.32 -154.44
C ASN A 307 -27.66 -101.26 -155.37
N ALA A 308 -27.42 -101.10 -156.68
CA ALA A 308 -27.22 -102.17 -157.66
C ALA A 308 -28.42 -102.89 -158.35
N THR A 309 -28.56 -102.57 -159.65
CA THR A 309 -28.41 -103.49 -160.81
C THR A 309 -29.66 -104.00 -161.55
N VAL A 310 -29.76 -103.69 -162.86
CA VAL A 310 -29.83 -104.58 -164.07
C VAL A 310 -29.84 -103.65 -165.32
N ASN A 311 -28.79 -103.48 -166.13
CA ASN A 311 -28.31 -104.26 -167.31
C ASN A 311 -29.10 -103.98 -168.65
N PRO A 312 -28.69 -104.44 -169.85
CA PRO A 312 -27.94 -103.65 -170.86
C PRO A 312 -28.57 -103.60 -172.28
N MET A 313 -28.19 -102.60 -173.08
CA MET A 313 -27.66 -102.71 -174.46
C MET A 313 -27.16 -101.36 -174.95
#